data_AF-A0A381SGY0-F1
#
_entry.id   AF-A0A381SGY0-F1
#
_cell.length_a   1.000
_cell.length_b   1.000
_cell.length_c   1.000
_cell.angle_alpha   90.00
_cell.angle_beta   90.00
_cell.angle_gamma   90.00
#
_symmetry.space_group_name_H-M   'P 1'
#
loop_
_entity.id
_entity.type
_entity.pdbx_description
1 polymer ?
#
loop_
_entity_poly.entity_id
_entity_poly.type
_entity_poly.pdbx_seq_one_letter_code
_entity_poly.pdbx_strand_id
1 'polypeptide(L)'
;MMSCAVSTIDSPGLEVIVPVVLLMIAVLPFLGQATRRQVAGLVALPLALTAGLGYVKYTVDSSKDASRLALLSSMPTQARIEPITAPGNAYTSSQTCRACHPSEYNSWHNSYHRTMTQLAKPGAVLA
;
A
#
# COMPACT_ATOMS: atom_id res chain seq x y z
N MET A 1 16.39 -4.33 -1.73
CA MET A 1 15.95 -5.73 -1.51
C MET A 1 14.76 -5.85 -0.54
N MET A 2 14.40 -4.80 0.23
CA MET A 2 13.27 -4.84 1.18
C MET A 2 11.91 -4.42 0.61
N SER A 3 11.83 -3.96 -0.64
CA SER A 3 10.58 -3.47 -1.25
C SER A 3 9.65 -4.56 -1.78
N CYS A 4 10.13 -5.79 -1.97
CA CYS A 4 9.30 -6.88 -2.51
C CYS A 4 8.41 -7.54 -1.45
N ALA A 5 8.79 -7.46 -0.17
CA ALA A 5 8.02 -8.10 0.91
C ALA A 5 6.70 -7.37 1.21
N VAL A 6 6.66 -6.03 1.08
CA VAL A 6 5.44 -5.26 1.36
C VAL A 6 4.37 -5.47 0.28
N SER A 7 4.76 -5.67 -0.98
CA SER A 7 3.83 -5.93 -2.08
C SER A 7 3.17 -7.32 -2.02
N THR A 8 3.80 -8.29 -1.35
CA THR A 8 3.18 -9.60 -1.10
C THR A 8 2.16 -9.55 0.04
N ILE A 9 2.34 -8.66 1.02
CA ILE A 9 1.37 -8.46 2.12
C ILE A 9 0.18 -7.63 1.64
N ASP A 10 0.39 -6.69 0.70
CA ASP A 10 -0.66 -5.94 -0.01
C ASP A 10 -1.42 -6.78 -1.07
N SER A 11 -1.22 -8.10 -1.12
CA SER A 11 -2.00 -8.95 -2.02
C SER A 11 -3.47 -8.95 -1.58
N PRO A 12 -4.42 -8.46 -2.41
CA PRO A 12 -5.77 -8.08 -2.02
C PRO A 12 -6.70 -9.23 -1.58
N GLY A 13 -6.16 -10.40 -1.28
CA GLY A 13 -6.91 -11.54 -0.76
C GLY A 13 -6.51 -11.96 0.65
N LEU A 14 -5.28 -11.72 1.11
CA LEU A 14 -4.76 -12.41 2.31
C LEU A 14 -5.48 -11.98 3.60
N GLU A 15 -5.79 -10.69 3.74
CA GLU A 15 -6.52 -10.15 4.89
C GLU A 15 -7.96 -10.67 5.01
N VAL A 16 -8.56 -11.13 3.91
CA VAL A 16 -9.95 -11.62 3.88
C VAL A 16 -9.98 -13.16 3.87
N ILE A 17 -9.02 -13.80 3.21
CA ILE A 17 -8.89 -15.26 3.13
C ILE A 17 -8.51 -15.86 4.49
N VAL A 18 -7.55 -15.27 5.21
CA VAL A 18 -7.09 -15.78 6.51
C VAL A 18 -8.21 -15.86 7.55
N PRO A 19 -8.99 -14.80 7.83
CA PRO A 19 -10.07 -14.88 8.82
C PRO A 19 -11.19 -15.82 8.38
N VAL A 20 -11.49 -15.94 7.09
CA VAL A 20 -12.50 -16.91 6.62
C VAL A 20 -12.02 -18.35 6.72
N VAL A 21 -10.77 -18.63 6.40
CA VAL A 21 -10.18 -19.96 6.63
C VAL A 21 -10.19 -20.30 8.13
N LEU A 22 -9.86 -19.35 9.00
CA LEU A 22 -9.92 -19.54 10.46
C LEU A 22 -11.36 -19.78 10.95
N LEU A 23 -12.34 -19.03 10.44
CA LEU A 23 -13.76 -19.25 10.75
C LEU A 23 -14.23 -20.63 10.28
N MET A 24 -13.86 -21.04 9.07
CA MET A 24 -14.20 -22.37 8.53
C MET A 24 -13.57 -23.50 9.36
N ILE A 25 -12.32 -23.33 9.82
CA ILE A 25 -11.64 -24.29 10.70
C ILE A 25 -12.33 -24.34 12.08
N ALA A 26 -12.72 -23.19 12.64
CA ALA A 26 -13.40 -23.12 13.94
C ALA A 26 -14.79 -23.78 13.93
N VAL A 27 -15.41 -23.89 12.76
CA VAL A 27 -16.74 -24.49 12.56
C VAL A 27 -16.69 -26.01 12.36
N LEU A 28 -15.54 -26.59 11.98
CA LEU A 28 -15.33 -28.04 11.80
C LEU A 28 -15.85 -28.93 12.95
N PRO A 29 -15.60 -28.66 14.23
CA PRO A 29 -16.09 -29.51 15.33
C PRO A 29 -17.62 -29.46 15.52
N PHE A 30 -18.27 -28.39 15.06
CA PHE A 30 -19.73 -28.22 15.17
C PHE A 30 -20.52 -28.92 14.07
N LEU A 31 -19.86 -29.31 12.97
CA LEU A 31 -20.48 -30.02 11.85
C LEU A 31 -20.98 -31.43 12.23
N GLY A 32 -20.41 -32.06 13.25
CA GLY A 32 -20.78 -33.41 13.70
C GLY A 32 -22.05 -33.48 14.57
N GLN A 33 -22.47 -32.35 15.16
CA GLN A 33 -23.67 -32.29 16.03
C GLN A 33 -24.80 -31.43 15.45
N ALA A 34 -24.56 -30.75 14.33
CA ALA A 34 -25.50 -29.82 13.72
C ALA A 34 -26.44 -30.49 12.71
N THR A 35 -27.70 -30.05 12.69
CA THR A 35 -28.67 -30.48 11.66
C THR A 35 -28.25 -30.00 10.27
N ARG A 36 -28.68 -30.71 9.21
CA ARG A 36 -28.31 -30.41 7.81
C ARG A 36 -28.56 -28.94 7.40
N ARG A 37 -29.54 -28.27 8.01
CA ARG A 37 -29.84 -26.83 7.80
C ARG A 37 -28.83 -25.91 8.50
N GLN A 38 -28.38 -26.25 9.70
CA GLN A 38 -27.38 -25.49 10.45
C GLN A 38 -25.99 -25.56 9.79
N VAL A 39 -25.62 -26.73 9.28
CA VAL A 39 -24.39 -26.93 8.49
C VAL A 39 -24.37 -26.05 7.23
N ALA A 40 -25.49 -26.01 6.49
CA ALA A 40 -25.60 -25.17 5.31
C ALA A 40 -25.42 -23.67 5.64
N GLY A 41 -26.01 -23.19 6.74
CA GLY A 41 -25.85 -21.81 7.18
C GLY A 41 -24.41 -21.48 7.60
N LEU A 42 -23.76 -22.37 8.35
CA LEU A 42 -22.40 -22.20 8.85
C LEU A 42 -21.34 -22.12 7.74
N VAL A 43 -21.61 -22.71 6.56
CA VAL A 43 -20.71 -22.64 5.40
C VAL A 43 -21.10 -21.51 4.44
N ALA A 44 -22.41 -21.33 4.18
CA ALA A 44 -22.86 -20.32 3.23
C ALA A 44 -22.65 -18.89 3.72
N LEU A 45 -22.80 -18.64 5.02
CA LEU A 45 -22.64 -17.31 5.61
C LEU A 45 -21.21 -16.75 5.49
N PRO A 46 -20.14 -17.48 5.90
CA PRO A 46 -18.78 -16.97 5.74
C PRO A 46 -18.43 -16.80 4.27
N LEU A 47 -18.82 -17.74 3.40
CA LEU A 47 -18.61 -17.60 1.94
C LEU A 47 -19.24 -16.33 1.37
N ALA A 48 -20.51 -16.07 1.71
CA ALA A 48 -21.22 -14.88 1.28
C ALA A 48 -20.58 -13.60 1.84
N LEU A 49 -20.12 -13.61 3.09
CA LEU A 49 -19.39 -12.49 3.70
C LEU A 49 -18.05 -12.22 2.99
N THR A 50 -17.25 -13.25 2.69
CA THR A 50 -16.01 -13.10 1.90
C THR A 50 -16.29 -12.49 0.55
N ALA A 51 -17.29 -13.02 -0.17
CA ALA A 51 -17.62 -12.54 -1.51
C ALA A 51 -18.12 -11.09 -1.47
N GLY A 52 -18.97 -10.75 -0.51
CA GLY A 52 -19.48 -9.39 -0.32
C GLY A 52 -18.39 -8.39 0.06
N LEU A 53 -17.59 -8.69 1.09
CA LEU A 53 -16.49 -7.83 1.54
C LEU A 53 -15.39 -7.71 0.47
N GLY A 54 -15.07 -8.81 -0.21
CA GLY A 54 -14.12 -8.83 -1.32
C GLY A 54 -14.59 -7.96 -2.49
N TYR A 55 -15.87 -8.03 -2.86
CA TYR A 55 -16.46 -7.19 -3.90
C TYR A 55 -16.41 -5.71 -3.53
N VAL A 56 -16.78 -5.35 -2.29
CA VAL A 56 -16.73 -3.96 -1.82
C VAL A 56 -15.29 -3.44 -1.80
N LYS A 57 -14.31 -4.23 -1.33
CA LYS A 57 -12.90 -3.84 -1.39
C LYS A 57 -12.43 -3.65 -2.82
N TYR A 58 -12.81 -4.55 -3.73
CA TYR A 58 -12.47 -4.47 -5.15
C TYR A 58 -12.98 -3.18 -5.80
N THR A 59 -14.22 -2.76 -5.53
CA THR A 59 -14.78 -1.52 -6.09
C THR A 59 -14.08 -0.28 -5.53
N VAL A 60 -13.73 -0.30 -4.24
CA VAL A 60 -13.01 0.80 -3.59
C VAL A 60 -11.59 0.92 -4.13
N ASP A 61 -10.84 -0.19 -4.25
CA ASP A 61 -9.47 -0.16 -4.74
C ASP A 61 -9.40 0.22 -6.23
N SER A 62 -10.32 -0.27 -7.06
CA SER A 62 -10.41 0.15 -8.48
C SER A 62 -10.72 1.66 -8.63
N SER A 63 -11.52 2.24 -7.73
CA SER A 63 -11.77 3.69 -7.71
C SER A 63 -10.53 4.50 -7.32
N LYS A 64 -9.71 4.00 -6.39
CA LYS A 64 -8.42 4.62 -6.01
C LYS A 64 -7.42 4.55 -7.16
N ASP A 65 -7.34 3.41 -7.85
CA ASP A 65 -6.46 3.23 -9.01
C ASP A 65 -6.82 4.18 -10.16
N ALA A 66 -8.11 4.31 -10.47
CA ALA A 66 -8.58 5.28 -11.46
C ALA A 66 -8.21 6.72 -11.07
N SER A 67 -8.38 7.09 -9.81
CA SER A 67 -8.00 8.40 -9.28
C SER A 67 -6.49 8.64 -9.36
N ARG A 68 -5.68 7.63 -9.03
CA ARG A 68 -4.22 7.68 -9.13
C ARG A 68 -3.76 7.88 -10.57
N LEU A 69 -4.34 7.13 -11.51
CA LEU A 69 -4.05 7.28 -12.95
C LEU A 69 -4.43 8.67 -13.45
N ALA A 70 -5.59 9.20 -13.05
CA ALA A 70 -6.01 10.56 -13.40
C ALA A 70 -5.04 11.62 -12.87
N LEU A 71 -4.60 11.50 -11.61
CA LEU A 71 -3.58 12.38 -11.03
C LEU A 71 -2.28 12.31 -11.82
N LEU A 72 -1.77 11.11 -12.12
CA LEU A 72 -0.54 10.91 -12.90
C LEU A 72 -0.65 11.46 -14.32
N SER A 73 -1.84 11.42 -14.94
CA SER A 73 -2.09 11.99 -16.27
C SER A 73 -2.17 13.51 -16.26
N SER A 74 -2.60 14.11 -15.15
CA SER A 74 -2.66 15.57 -14.98
C SER A 74 -1.33 16.22 -14.62
N MET A 75 -0.33 15.44 -14.19
CA MET A 75 0.98 15.96 -13.83
C MET A 75 1.80 16.31 -15.10
N PRO A 76 2.34 17.54 -15.21
CA PRO A 76 3.25 17.87 -16.30
C PRO A 76 4.49 16.97 -16.23
N THR A 77 5.10 16.68 -17.37
CA THR A 77 6.26 15.79 -17.48
C THR A 77 7.42 16.20 -16.56
N GLN A 78 7.56 17.51 -16.30
CA GLN A 78 8.56 18.08 -15.38
C GLN A 78 8.27 17.79 -13.90
N ALA A 79 7.01 17.58 -13.52
CA ALA A 79 6.60 17.24 -12.16
C ALA A 79 6.54 15.72 -11.92
N ARG A 80 6.72 14.91 -12.97
CA ARG A 80 6.88 13.47 -12.83
C ARG A 80 8.23 13.21 -12.17
N ILE A 81 8.21 12.85 -10.90
CA ILE A 81 9.40 12.41 -10.18
C ILE A 81 9.80 11.05 -10.75
N GLU A 82 10.67 11.06 -11.75
CA GLU A 82 11.34 9.84 -12.21
C GLU A 82 12.30 9.34 -11.12
N PRO A 83 12.50 8.02 -10.99
CA PRO A 83 13.56 7.51 -10.14
C PRO A 83 14.89 8.20 -10.47
N ILE A 84 15.67 8.55 -9.45
CA ILE A 84 17.02 9.12 -9.62
C ILE A 84 17.95 8.21 -10.46
N THR A 85 17.58 6.94 -10.62
CA THR A 85 18.28 5.93 -11.43
C THR A 85 17.79 5.83 -12.88
N ALA A 86 16.79 6.62 -13.29
CA ALA A 86 16.27 6.56 -14.65
C ALA A 86 17.32 7.07 -15.67
N PRO A 87 17.54 6.37 -16.80
CA PRO A 87 18.65 6.64 -17.72
C PRO A 87 18.62 7.99 -18.47
N GLY A 88 17.59 8.82 -18.24
CA GLY A 88 17.50 10.21 -18.77
C GLY A 88 17.40 11.28 -17.67
N ASN A 89 17.53 10.90 -16.40
CA ASN A 89 17.41 11.84 -15.30
C ASN A 89 18.72 12.62 -15.11
N ALA A 90 18.74 13.89 -15.49
CA ALA A 90 19.89 14.78 -15.32
C ALA A 90 20.09 15.26 -13.86
N TYR A 91 19.16 14.95 -12.94
CA TYR A 91 19.28 15.31 -11.53
C TYR A 91 20.08 14.25 -10.75
N THR A 92 21.24 14.64 -10.22
CA THR A 92 22.17 13.74 -9.53
C THR A 92 21.94 13.61 -8.01
N SER A 93 20.85 14.16 -7.47
CA SER A 93 20.55 14.25 -6.03
C SER A 93 21.61 15.01 -5.19
N SER A 94 21.20 15.47 -4.01
CA SER A 94 22.08 16.23 -3.11
C SER A 94 23.20 15.38 -2.50
N GLN A 95 23.05 14.04 -2.41
CA GLN A 95 24.09 13.18 -1.82
C GLN A 95 25.39 13.18 -2.63
N THR A 96 25.32 13.36 -3.95
CA THR A 96 26.50 13.40 -4.83
C THR A 96 27.41 14.58 -4.53
N CYS A 97 26.83 15.73 -4.14
CA CYS A 97 27.57 16.94 -3.83
C CYS A 97 28.33 16.86 -2.50
N ARG A 98 27.91 15.97 -1.58
CA ARG A 98 28.40 15.92 -0.19
C ARG A 98 29.90 15.64 -0.08
N ALA A 99 30.45 14.83 -0.99
CA ALA A 99 31.86 14.42 -0.92
C ALA A 99 32.83 15.58 -1.19
N CYS A 100 32.49 16.44 -2.15
CA CYS A 100 33.33 17.59 -2.53
C CYS A 100 32.95 18.89 -1.82
N HIS A 101 31.69 19.04 -1.38
CA HIS A 101 31.17 20.25 -0.73
C HIS A 101 30.54 19.96 0.65
N PRO A 102 31.32 19.49 1.64
CA PRO A 102 30.77 19.08 2.93
C PRO A 102 30.21 20.24 3.76
N SER A 103 30.84 21.42 3.70
CA SER A 103 30.41 22.61 4.46
C SER A 103 29.07 23.14 3.95
N GLU A 104 28.96 23.35 2.64
CA GLU A 104 27.77 23.85 1.97
C GLU A 104 26.64 22.84 2.08
N TYR A 105 26.95 21.55 1.90
CA TYR A 105 25.98 20.48 2.11
C TYR A 105 25.41 20.54 3.53
N ASN A 106 26.25 20.64 4.57
CA ASN A 106 25.79 20.68 5.95
C ASN A 106 24.93 21.93 6.25
N SER A 107 25.36 23.10 5.77
CA SER A 107 24.59 24.34 5.92
C SER A 107 23.20 24.23 5.29
N TRP A 108 23.12 23.76 4.03
CA TRP A 108 21.86 23.52 3.34
C TRP A 108 21.03 22.42 4.01
N HIS A 109 21.64 21.31 4.39
CA HIS A 109 20.98 20.15 5.00
C HIS A 109 20.40 20.46 6.38
N ASN A 110 20.92 21.46 7.09
CA ASN A 110 20.35 21.90 8.35
C ASN A 110 19.26 22.97 8.18
N SER A 111 19.02 23.44 6.95
CA SER A 111 18.00 24.44 6.66
C SER A 111 16.63 23.81 6.34
N TYR A 112 15.59 24.63 6.41
CA TYR A 112 14.24 24.25 5.99
C TYR A 112 14.16 23.82 4.51
N HIS A 113 15.06 24.32 3.65
CA HIS A 113 15.03 24.00 2.21
C HIS A 113 15.17 22.50 1.92
N ARG A 114 15.90 21.74 2.75
CA ARG A 114 16.01 20.28 2.55
C ARG A 114 14.73 19.51 2.90
N THR A 115 13.81 20.15 3.63
CA THR A 115 12.57 19.55 4.15
C THR A 115 11.30 20.22 3.63
N MET A 116 11.43 21.24 2.76
CA MET A 116 10.32 22.00 2.19
C MET A 116 9.34 21.10 1.42
N THR A 117 9.85 20.05 0.78
CA THR A 117 9.05 19.00 0.17
C THR A 117 9.42 17.65 0.78
N GLN A 118 8.42 16.95 1.32
CA GLN A 118 8.58 15.64 1.93
C GLN A 118 7.43 14.73 1.54
N LEU A 119 7.69 13.42 1.54
CA LEU A 119 6.62 12.44 1.43
C LEU A 119 5.65 12.60 2.61
N ALA A 120 4.35 12.59 2.32
CA ALA A 120 3.30 12.66 3.32
C ALA A 120 3.26 11.37 4.15
N LYS A 121 4.08 11.32 5.20
CA LYS A 121 4.13 10.24 6.20
C LYS A 121 3.74 10.80 7.58
N PRO A 122 3.22 9.98 8.51
CA PRO A 122 2.74 10.44 9.81
C PRO A 122 3.75 11.27 10.64
N GLY A 123 5.06 11.11 10.42
CA GLY A 123 6.11 11.91 11.07
C GLY A 123 6.64 13.11 10.27
N ALA A 124 6.05 13.41 9.10
CA ALA A 124 6.41 14.57 8.28
C ALA A 124 5.47 15.77 8.49
N VAL A 125 4.34 15.56 9.17
CA VAL A 125 3.38 16.60 9.53
C VAL A 125 3.59 16.92 11.01
N LEU A 126 3.86 18.20 11.33
CA LEU A 126 3.88 18.66 12.71
C LEU A 126 2.44 18.76 13.21
N ALA A 127 2.16 18.18 14.38
CA ALA A 127 0.85 18.21 15.02
C ALA A 127 0.53 19.57 15.65
#